data_AF-A0A382KHQ9-F1
#
_entry.id   AF-A0A382KHQ9-F1
#
_cell.length_a   1.000
_cell.length_b   1.000
_cell.length_c   1.000
_cell.angle_alpha   90.00
_cell.angle_beta   90.00
_cell.angle_gamma   90.00
#
_symmetry.space_group_name_H-M   'P 1'
#
loop_
_entity.id
_entity.type
_entity.pdbx_description
1 polymer ?
#
loop_
_entity_poly.entity_id
_entity_poly.type
_entity_poly.pdbx_seq_one_letter_code
_entity_poly.pdbx_strand_id
1 'polypeptide(L)'
;TLAAADNGTIIVCSSSSAVTITVPASLPTGFNCMIIQSGSGQVSLSASSTTLNNRNGSATAGQYAILTLVHLGSNVFVVSGDTTS
;
A
#
# COMPACT_ATOMS: atom_id res chain seq x y z
N THR A 1 3.99 8.49 -3.66
CA THR A 1 5.06 7.81 -2.89
C THR A 1 4.79 8.00 -1.42
N LEU A 2 4.93 6.94 -0.62
CA LEU A 2 4.77 7.04 0.83
C LEU A 2 5.95 7.76 1.48
N ALA A 3 5.68 8.45 2.57
CA ALA A 3 6.66 9.13 3.41
C ALA A 3 6.48 8.73 4.89
N ALA A 4 7.49 8.99 5.72
CA ALA A 4 7.42 8.68 7.16
C ALA A 4 6.23 9.36 7.87
N ALA A 5 5.73 10.49 7.34
CA ALA A 5 4.55 11.19 7.85
C ALA A 5 3.24 10.42 7.66
N ASP A 6 3.19 9.43 6.76
CA ASP A 6 2.01 8.59 6.53
C ASP A 6 1.88 7.47 7.57
N ASN A 7 2.85 7.31 8.48
CA ASN A 7 2.87 6.25 9.47
C ASN A 7 1.70 6.36 10.46
N GLY A 8 0.92 5.29 10.58
CA GLY A 8 -0.28 5.20 11.42
C GLY A 8 -1.51 5.90 10.81
N THR A 9 -1.45 6.35 9.56
CA THR A 9 -2.54 7.08 8.91
C THR A 9 -3.40 6.19 8.01
N ILE A 10 -4.55 6.74 7.61
CA ILE A 10 -5.43 6.18 6.58
C ILE A 10 -5.29 7.06 5.33
N ILE A 11 -4.91 6.44 4.21
CA ILE A 11 -4.76 7.09 2.92
C ILE A 11 -5.98 6.73 2.06
N VAL A 12 -6.79 7.74 1.74
CA VAL A 12 -7.99 7.56 0.92
C VAL A 12 -7.69 7.95 -0.52
N CYS A 13 -7.68 6.98 -1.43
CA CYS A 13 -7.52 7.20 -2.85
C CYS A 13 -8.89 7.37 -3.51
N SER A 14 -9.24 8.59 -3.94
CA SER A 14 -10.53 8.93 -4.55
C SER A 14 -10.49 9.10 -6.07
N SER A 15 -9.34 8.85 -6.69
CA SER A 15 -9.14 8.97 -8.14
C SER A 15 -10.00 7.97 -8.92
N SER A 16 -10.54 8.40 -10.06
CA SER A 16 -11.18 7.52 -11.05
C SER A 16 -10.17 6.83 -11.98
N SER A 17 -8.94 7.34 -12.06
CA SER A 17 -7.82 6.75 -12.80
C SER A 17 -6.95 5.89 -11.88
N ALA A 18 -6.27 4.88 -12.44
CA ALA A 18 -5.38 4.00 -11.71
C ALA A 18 -4.31 4.79 -10.92
N VAL A 19 -4.05 4.36 -9.69
CA VAL A 19 -3.09 4.97 -8.76
C VAL A 19 -2.01 3.94 -8.44
N THR A 20 -0.75 4.34 -8.54
CA THR A 20 0.38 3.53 -8.07
C THR A 20 1.05 4.24 -6.91
N ILE A 21 1.06 3.59 -5.75
CA ILE A 21 1.72 4.06 -4.52
C ILE A 21 3.09 3.39 -4.43
N THR A 22 4.14 4.19 -4.54
CA THR A 22 5.52 3.71 -4.35
C THR A 22 5.86 3.55 -2.87
N VAL A 23 6.45 2.41 -2.51
CA VAL A 23 6.94 2.07 -1.16
C VAL A 23 8.49 2.14 -1.13
N PRO A 24 9.08 3.24 -0.63
CA PRO A 24 10.52 3.43 -0.60
C PRO A 24 11.20 2.79 0.62
N ALA A 25 12.50 2.52 0.52
CA ALA A 25 13.34 2.01 1.61
C ALA A 25 13.62 3.03 2.74
N SER A 26 13.20 4.29 2.60
CA SER A 26 13.38 5.33 3.61
C SER A 26 12.34 5.30 4.73
N LEU A 27 11.33 4.42 4.64
CA LEU A 27 10.31 4.28 5.68
C LEU A 27 10.90 3.57 6.91
N PRO A 28 10.57 4.00 8.13
CA PRO A 28 11.11 3.39 9.34
C PRO A 28 10.58 1.97 9.56
N THR A 29 11.34 1.12 10.26
CA THR A 29 10.83 -0.18 10.73
C THR A 29 9.62 0.03 11.63
N GLY A 30 8.59 -0.79 11.45
CA GLY A 30 7.30 -0.62 12.13
C GLY A 30 6.35 0.38 11.45
N PHE A 31 6.77 1.03 10.35
CA PHE A 31 5.88 1.83 9.51
C PHE A 31 4.64 1.01 9.15
N ASN A 32 3.46 1.59 9.32
CA ASN A 32 2.22 1.03 8.81
C ASN A 32 1.29 2.13 8.28
N CYS A 33 0.44 1.78 7.32
CA CYS A 33 -0.66 2.63 6.89
C CYS A 33 -1.79 1.76 6.32
N MET A 34 -3.02 2.28 6.41
CA MET A 34 -4.18 1.72 5.73
C MET A 34 -4.44 2.52 4.44
N ILE A 35 -4.81 1.85 3.37
CA ILE A 35 -5.10 2.45 2.06
C ILE A 35 -6.51 2.01 1.64
N ILE A 36 -7.34 2.97 1.25
CA ILE A 36 -8.72 2.74 0.84
C ILE A 36 -8.90 3.22 -0.61
N GLN A 37 -9.32 2.31 -1.50
CA GLN A 37 -9.74 2.69 -2.85
C GLN A 37 -11.18 3.22 -2.82
N SER A 38 -11.39 4.48 -2.49
CA SER A 38 -12.75 5.08 -2.55
C SER A 38 -13.19 5.41 -3.99
N GLY A 39 -12.24 5.70 -4.88
CA GLY A 39 -12.49 5.95 -6.30
C GLY A 39 -12.55 4.68 -7.15
N SER A 40 -12.94 4.82 -8.42
CA SER A 40 -13.00 3.68 -9.35
C SER A 40 -11.63 3.26 -9.90
N GLY A 41 -10.60 4.10 -9.74
CA GLY A 41 -9.25 3.80 -10.17
C GLY A 41 -8.58 2.78 -9.27
N GLN A 42 -8.10 1.68 -9.85
CA GLN A 42 -7.40 0.64 -9.09
C GLN A 42 -6.16 1.20 -8.39
N VAL A 43 -5.98 0.87 -7.11
CA VAL A 43 -4.79 1.26 -6.34
C VAL A 43 -3.82 0.09 -6.30
N SER A 44 -2.59 0.33 -6.71
CA SER A 44 -1.51 -0.67 -6.72
C SER A 44 -0.31 -0.18 -5.92
N LEU A 45 0.43 -1.11 -5.32
CA LEU A 45 1.72 -0.81 -4.72
C LEU A 45 2.87 -1.13 -5.68
N SER A 46 3.90 -0.29 -5.65
CA SER A 46 5.15 -0.52 -6.36
C SER A 46 6.33 -0.45 -5.38
N ALA A 47 7.21 -1.45 -5.43
CA ALA A 47 8.41 -1.49 -4.61
C ALA A 47 9.51 -0.57 -5.14
N SER A 48 10.21 0.12 -4.25
CA SER A 48 11.43 0.88 -4.58
C SER A 48 12.52 0.52 -3.58
N SER A 49 13.36 -0.44 -3.97
CA SER A 49 14.37 -1.07 -3.10
C SER A 49 13.80 -1.69 -1.82
N THR A 50 12.57 -2.20 -1.90
CA THR A 50 11.84 -2.88 -0.83
C THR A 50 11.30 -4.22 -1.33
N THR A 51 10.89 -5.09 -0.40
CA THR A 51 10.20 -6.35 -0.73
C THR A 51 8.76 -6.27 -0.25
N LEU A 52 7.80 -6.50 -1.14
CA LEU A 52 6.36 -6.52 -0.82
C LEU A 52 5.84 -7.96 -0.79
N ASN A 53 5.85 -8.58 0.38
CA ASN A 53 5.30 -9.91 0.58
C ASN A 53 3.77 -9.83 0.65
N ASN A 54 3.09 -10.66 -0.13
CA ASN A 54 1.64 -10.70 -0.21
C ASN A 54 1.17 -12.11 -0.59
N ARG A 55 -0.06 -12.47 -0.21
CA ARG A 55 -0.66 -13.77 -0.58
C ARG A 55 -1.47 -13.68 -1.88
N ASN A 56 -2.18 -12.58 -2.06
CA ASN A 56 -3.21 -12.42 -3.09
C ASN A 56 -2.93 -11.24 -4.05
N GLY A 57 -1.71 -10.71 -4.08
CA GLY A 57 -1.32 -9.57 -4.90
C GLY A 57 -1.18 -8.26 -4.14
N SER A 58 -0.70 -7.23 -4.85
CA SER A 58 -0.34 -5.91 -4.31
C SER A 58 -1.20 -4.76 -4.83
N ALA A 59 -2.34 -5.07 -5.46
CA ALA A 59 -3.36 -4.11 -5.84
C ALA A 59 -4.66 -4.36 -5.07
N THR A 60 -5.46 -3.33 -4.85
CA THR A 60 -6.81 -3.45 -4.32
C THR A 60 -7.71 -4.22 -5.29
N ALA A 61 -8.60 -5.07 -4.76
CA ALA A 61 -9.46 -5.94 -5.56
C ALA A 61 -10.64 -5.21 -6.25
N GLY A 62 -10.90 -3.96 -5.89
CA GLY A 62 -11.97 -3.16 -6.48
C GLY A 62 -12.26 -1.88 -5.70
N GLN A 63 -13.28 -1.16 -6.12
CA GLN A 63 -13.74 0.02 -5.37
C GLN A 63 -14.22 -0.41 -3.97
N TYR A 64 -13.86 0.40 -2.97
CA TYR A 64 -14.03 0.20 -1.54
C TYR A 64 -13.18 -0.91 -0.91
N ALA A 65 -12.28 -1.55 -1.67
CA ALA A 65 -11.29 -2.43 -1.10
C ALA A 65 -10.32 -1.67 -0.19
N ILE A 66 -9.93 -2.34 0.88
CA ILE A 66 -8.97 -1.85 1.88
C ILE A 66 -7.72 -2.71 1.79
N LEU A 67 -6.57 -2.05 1.77
CA LEU A 67 -5.25 -2.65 1.85
C LEU A 67 -4.51 -2.08 3.06
N THR A 68 -3.73 -2.90 3.74
CA THR A 68 -2.80 -2.48 4.79
C THR A 68 -1.38 -2.83 4.38
N LEU A 69 -0.45 -1.97 4.77
CA LEU A 69 0.98 -2.15 4.56
C LEU A 69 1.69 -2.10 5.90
N VAL A 70 2.56 -3.06 6.20
CA VAL A 70 3.32 -3.12 7.46
C VAL A 70 4.79 -3.41 7.19
N HIS A 71 5.69 -2.55 7.65
CA HIS A 71 7.14 -2.72 7.57
C HIS A 71 7.66 -3.61 8.70
N LEU A 72 8.11 -4.82 8.40
CA LEU A 72 8.62 -5.77 9.40
C LEU A 72 10.06 -5.49 9.85
N GLY A 73 10.85 -4.87 8.99
CA GLY A 73 12.28 -4.64 9.18
C GLY A 73 13.01 -4.90 7.88
N SER A 74 14.27 -4.46 7.75
CA SER A 74 15.11 -4.78 6.59
C SER A 74 14.49 -4.49 5.22
N ASN A 75 13.71 -3.40 5.10
CA ASN A 75 12.95 -3.04 3.89
C ASN A 75 11.95 -4.10 3.40
N VAL A 76 11.54 -5.02 4.27
CA VAL A 76 10.51 -6.04 4.01
C VAL A 76 9.18 -5.57 4.56
N PHE A 77 8.17 -5.61 3.70
CA PHE A 77 6.81 -5.24 4.04
C PHE A 77 5.85 -6.41 3.79
N VAL A 78 4.78 -6.47 4.58
CA VAL A 78 3.62 -7.31 4.32
C VAL A 78 2.49 -6.43 3.80
N VAL A 79 1.90 -6.88 2.70
CA VAL A 79 0.68 -6.35 2.12
C VAL A 79 -0.45 -7.32 2.44
N SER A 80 -1.56 -6.80 2.95
CA SER A 80 -2.75 -7.61 3.24
C SER A 80 -4.01 -6.77 3.03
N GLY A 81 -5.18 -7.42 3.09
CA GLY A 81 -6.48 -6.80 2.87
C GLY A 81 -7.24 -7.49 1.74
N ASP A 82 -8.16 -6.73 1.14
CA ASP A 82 -8.93 -7.16 -0.03
C ASP A 82 -8.13 -6.84 -1.30
N THR A 83 -7.20 -7.73 -1.64
CA THR A 83 -6.22 -7.54 -2.71
C THR A 83 -6.33 -8.56 -3.84
N THR A 84 -5.85 -8.15 -5.02
CA THR A 84 -5.71 -8.96 -6.24
C THR A 84 -4.31 -8.80 -6.84
N SER A 85 -3.88 -9.81 -7.61
CA SER A 85 -2.65 -9.83 -8.42
C SER A 85 -2.63 -8.78 -9.51
#